data_AF-A0A842HRY0-F1
#
_entry.id   AF-A0A842HRY0-F1
#
_cell.length_a   1.000
_cell.length_b   1.000
_cell.length_c   1.000
_cell.angle_alpha   90.00
_cell.angle_beta   90.00
_cell.angle_gamma   90.00
#
_symmetry.space_group_name_H-M   'P 1'
#
loop_
_entity.id
_entity.type
_entity.pdbx_description
1 polymer ?
#
loop_
_entity_poly.entity_id
_entity_poly.type
_entity_poly.pdbx_seq_one_letter_code
_entity_poly.pdbx_strand_id
1 'polypeptide(L)' 'MFDEVFGMAALCAGNFREGVRDSFGASIVEDVLDPIIKEVDSLRIFNADFQQQSLNIDRGMADARTHEFKDSRWVR' A
#
# COMPACT_ATOMS: atom_id res chain seq x y z
N MET A 1 -2.19 8.07 -0.26
CA MET A 1 -0.74 8.03 -0.61
C MET A 1 -0.44 6.95 -1.64
N PHE A 2 -0.34 5.66 -1.30
CA PHE A 2 -0.07 4.62 -2.33
C PHE A 2 -1.22 4.44 -3.33
N ASP A 3 -2.48 4.65 -2.93
CA ASP A 3 -3.61 4.65 -3.88
C ASP A 3 -3.51 5.78 -4.93
N GLU A 4 -3.05 6.96 -4.51
CA GLU A 4 -2.82 8.10 -5.42
C GLU A 4 -1.64 7.82 -6.36
N VAL A 5 -0.54 7.26 -5.85
CA VAL A 5 0.62 6.88 -6.66
C VAL A 5 0.24 5.84 -7.69
N PHE A 6 -0.52 4.82 -7.30
CA PHE A 6 -1.03 3.80 -8.23
C PHE A 6 -1.95 4.41 -9.28
N GLY A 7 -2.90 5.26 -8.87
CA GLY A 7 -3.81 5.94 -9.80
C GLY A 7 -3.07 6.80 -10.83
N MET A 8 -2.07 7.57 -10.40
CA MET A 8 -1.24 8.38 -11.30
C MET A 8 -0.36 7.53 -12.21
N ALA A 9 0.23 6.45 -11.71
CA ALA A 9 1.03 5.52 -12.52
C ALA A 9 0.18 4.86 -13.61
N ALA A 10 -1.01 4.37 -13.26
CA ALA A 10 -1.95 3.75 -14.19
C ALA A 10 -2.43 4.76 -15.25
N LEU A 11 -2.74 5.99 -14.86
CA LEU A 11 -3.16 7.05 -15.79
C LEU A 11 -2.05 7.40 -16.78
N CYS A 12 -0.83 7.64 -16.29
CA CYS A 12 0.32 7.98 -17.14
C CYS A 12 0.65 6.86 -18.12
N ALA A 13 0.65 5.61 -17.66
CA ALA A 13 0.89 4.45 -18.52
C ALA A 13 -0.22 4.24 -19.55
N GLY A 14 -1.49 4.47 -19.17
CA GLY A 14 -2.63 4.45 -20.08
C GLY A 14 -2.48 5.48 -21.20
N ASN A 15 -2.19 6.75 -20.84
CA ASN A 15 -1.97 7.82 -21.80
C ASN A 15 -0.80 7.53 -22.76
N PHE A 16 0.30 6.96 -22.25
CA PHE A 16 1.42 6.54 -23.09
C PHE A 16 1.00 5.45 -24.06
N ARG A 17 0.34 4.38 -23.56
CA ARG A 17 -0.11 3.23 -24.35
C ARG A 17 -1.06 3.64 -25.48
N GLU A 18 -1.96 4.60 -25.26
CA GLU A 18 -2.86 5.11 -26.30
C GLU A 18 -2.13 5.78 -27.48
N GLY A 19 -0.97 6.38 -27.21
CA GLY A 19 -0.12 7.02 -28.21
C GLY A 19 0.82 6.08 -28.96
N VAL A 20 1.02 4.85 -28.47
CA VAL A 20 1.92 3.88 -29.08
C VAL A 20 1.39 3.39 -30.43
N ARG A 21 2.24 3.43 -31.46
CA ARG A 21 1.93 3.00 -32.83
C ARG A 21 2.94 1.99 -33.38
N ASP A 22 4.08 1.84 -32.72
CA ASP A 22 5.19 0.99 -33.15
C ASP A 22 5.49 -0.12 -32.15
N SER A 23 6.30 -1.09 -32.58
CA SER A 23 6.67 -2.25 -31.78
C SER A 23 7.60 -1.90 -30.61
N PHE A 24 8.38 -0.83 -30.72
CA PHE A 24 9.29 -0.40 -29.66
C PHE A 24 8.54 0.25 -28.50
N GLY A 25 7.56 1.10 -28.79
CA GLY A 25 6.64 1.64 -27.78
C GLY A 25 5.82 0.54 -27.13
N ALA A 26 5.43 -0.49 -27.89
CA ALA A 26 4.74 -1.66 -27.34
C ALA A 26 5.64 -2.43 -26.35
N SER A 27 6.92 -2.62 -26.67
CA SER A 27 7.85 -3.27 -25.73
C SER A 27 8.11 -2.43 -24.49
N ILE A 28 8.14 -1.09 -24.58
CA ILE A 28 8.23 -0.23 -23.38
C ILE A 28 7.02 -0.44 -22.46
N VAL A 29 5.81 -0.55 -23.04
CA VAL A 29 4.60 -0.82 -22.27
C VAL A 29 4.71 -2.16 -21.54
N GLU A 30 5.04 -3.23 -22.26
CA GLU A 30 5.05 -4.60 -21.75
C GLU A 30 6.22 -4.87 -20.79
N ASP A 31 7.42 -4.43 -21.14
CA ASP A 31 8.64 -4.79 -20.41
C ASP A 31 8.98 -3.82 -19.28
N VAL A 32 8.40 -2.62 -19.29
CA VAL A 32 8.74 -1.56 -18.32
C VAL A 32 7.51 -1.07 -17.57
N LEU A 33 6.50 -0.55 -18.27
CA LEU A 33 5.39 0.13 -17.61
C LEU A 33 4.48 -0.85 -16.86
N ASP A 34 4.13 -1.98 -17.46
CA ASP A 34 3.28 -2.99 -16.82
C ASP A 34 3.93 -3.59 -15.56
N PRO A 35 5.22 -3.97 -15.56
CA PRO A 35 5.93 -4.38 -14.36
C PRO A 35 5.95 -3.28 -13.28
N ILE A 36 6.23 -2.03 -13.63
CA ILE A 36 6.24 -0.94 -12.65
C ILE A 36 4.87 -0.75 -12.00
N ILE A 37 3.79 -0.74 -12.78
CA ILE A 37 2.42 -0.61 -12.25
C ILE A 37 2.10 -1.76 -11.29
N LYS A 38 2.51 -2.99 -11.64
CA LYS A 38 2.31 -4.17 -10.80
C LYS A 38 3.07 -4.07 -9.47
N GLU A 39 4.31 -3.61 -9.48
CA GLU A 39 5.09 -3.40 -8.26
C GLU A 39 4.50 -2.29 -7.39
N VAL A 40 4.01 -1.21 -8.01
CA VAL A 40 3.31 -0.13 -7.29
C VAL A 40 2.02 -0.65 -6.64
N ASP A 41 1.23 -1.49 -7.31
CA ASP A 41 0.04 -2.12 -6.72
C ASP A 41 0.40 -3.06 -5.57
N SER A 42 1.49 -3.82 -5.71
CA SER A 42 2.01 -4.69 -4.65
C SER A 42 2.36 -3.89 -3.39
N LEU A 43 3.02 -2.74 -3.55
CA LEU A 43 3.32 -1.83 -2.45
C LEU A 43 2.06 -1.22 -1.82
N ARG A 44 1.06 -0.90 -2.64
CA ARG A 44 -0.24 -0.38 -2.18
C ARG A 44 -0.96 -1.39 -1.27
N ILE A 45 -1.04 -2.64 -1.71
CA ILE A 45 -1.63 -3.74 -0.93
C ILE A 45 -0.84 -3.97 0.36
N PHE A 46 0.48 -4.09 0.24
CA PHE A 46 1.35 -4.29 1.41
C PHE A 46 1.20 -3.17 2.45
N ASN A 47 1.12 -1.90 2.01
CA ASN A 47 0.94 -0.78 2.91
C ASN A 47 -0.43 -0.84 3.63
N ALA A 48 -1.49 -1.27 2.97
CA ALA A 48 -2.79 -1.43 3.60
C ALA A 48 -2.74 -2.49 4.72
N ASP A 49 -2.12 -3.64 4.44
CA ASP A 49 -1.92 -4.70 5.43
C ASP A 49 -1.06 -4.23 6.60
N PHE A 50 0.02 -3.51 6.31
CA PHE A 50 0.90 -2.94 7.33
C PHE A 50 0.17 -1.97 8.25
N GLN A 51 -0.65 -1.06 7.69
CA GLN A 51 -1.44 -0.12 8.48
C GLN A 51 -2.45 -0.85 9.37
N GLN A 52 -3.10 -1.89 8.86
CA GLN A 52 -4.03 -2.69 9.63
C GLN A 52 -3.33 -3.41 10.80
N GLN A 53 -2.14 -3.96 10.57
CA GLN A 53 -1.33 -4.59 11.62
C GLN A 53 -0.88 -3.57 12.68
N SER A 54 -0.42 -2.39 12.26
CA SER A 54 -0.05 -1.31 13.19
C SER A 54 -1.20 -0.94 14.11
N LEU A 55 -2.41 -0.76 13.57
CA LEU A 55 -3.60 -0.45 14.36
C LEU A 55 -3.94 -1.55 15.38
N ASN A 56 -3.77 -2.81 14.99
CA ASN A 56 -4.02 -3.95 15.89
C ASN A 56 -3.01 -3.97 17.04
N ILE A 57 -1.74 -3.68 16.77
CA ILE A 57 -0.70 -3.56 17.80
C ILE A 57 -1.02 -2.41 18.75
N ASP A 58 -1.37 -1.23 18.22
CA ASP A 58 -1.73 -0.06 19.04
C ASP A 58 -2.92 -0.34 19.97
N ARG A 59 -3.95 -1.03 19.46
CA ARG A 59 -5.09 -1.48 20.27
C ARG A 59 -4.65 -2.46 21.36
N GLY A 60 -3.88 -3.48 21.01
CA GLY A 60 -3.36 -4.45 21.98
C GLY A 60 -2.52 -3.80 23.09
N MET A 61 -1.69 -2.82 22.74
CA MET A 61 -0.91 -2.04 23.72
C MET A 61 -1.80 -1.19 24.64
N ALA A 62 -2.84 -0.54 24.08
CA ALA A 62 -3.79 0.25 24.86
C ALA A 62 -4.60 -0.63 25.85
N ASP A 63 -5.02 -1.81 25.39
CA ASP A 63 -5.74 -2.79 26.21
C ASP A 63 -4.85 -3.29 27.35
N ALA A 64 -3.61 -3.70 27.05
CA ALA A 64 -2.64 -4.17 28.05
C ALA A 64 -2.41 -3.12 29.16
N ARG A 65 -2.20 -1.86 28.79
CA ARG A 65 -2.05 -0.75 29.76
C ARG A 65 -3.30 -0.57 30.62
N THR A 66 -4.48 -0.73 30.03
CA THR A 66 -5.75 -0.62 30.77
C THR A 66 -5.93 -1.76 31.77
N HIS A 67 -5.48 -2.97 31.42
CA HIS A 67 -5.49 -4.14 32.30
C HIS A 67 -4.50 -3.98 33.46
N GLU A 68 -3.24 -3.58 33.20
CA GLU A 68 -2.26 -3.29 34.25
C GLU A 68 -2.74 -2.20 35.23
N PHE A 69 -3.39 -1.15 34.71
CA PHE A 69 -3.94 -0.06 35.53
C PHE A 69 -5.19 -0.48 36.34
N LYS A 70 -5.88 -1.55 35.94
CA LYS A 70 -6.95 -2.14 36.75
C LYS A 70 -6.36 -3.01 37.85
N ASP A 71 -5.45 -3.93 37.53
CA ASP A 71 -4.82 -4.81 38.53
C ASP A 71 -4.13 -4.04 39.65
N SER A 72 -3.37 -2.98 39.31
CA SER A 72 -2.73 -2.12 40.32
C SER A 72 -3.70 -1.37 41.24
N ARG A 73 -4.96 -1.18 40.85
CA ARG A 73 -6.03 -0.63 41.71
C ARG A 73 -6.67 -1.65 42.62
N TRP A 74 -6.67 -2.93 42.25
CA TRP A 74 -7.21 -4.02 43.10
C TRP A 74 -6.23 -4.48 44.18
N VAL A 75 -4.93 -4.21 44.00
CA VAL A 75 -3.87 -4.61 44.94
C VAL A 75 -3.60 -3.53 46.02
N ARG A 76 -4.31 -2.40 46.01
CA ARG A 76 -4.11 -1.27 46.92
C ARG A 76 -5.23 -1.08 47.93
#